data_AF-A0A194X2H8-F1
#
_entry.id   AF-A0A194X2H8-F1
#
_cell.length_a   1.000
_cell.length_b   1.000
_cell.length_c   1.000
_cell.angle_alpha   90.00
_cell.angle_beta   90.00
_cell.angle_gamma   90.00
#
_symmetry.space_group_name_H-M   'P 1'
#
loop_
_entity.id
_entity.type
_entity.pdbx_description
1 polymer ?
#
loop_
_entity_poly.entity_id
_entity_poly.type
_entity_poly.pdbx_seq_one_letter_code
_entity_poly.pdbx_strand_id
1 'polypeptide(L)'
;MPHATSPPDTAAIDDWESTPSPDPPNRRTMASDRETQEFISPVPCTWDVPLSKEKIEKLKLGCRPRDMDDKWFVFASEEWNGTVRVHYFRSWTGKKCYELVVEVGDDGDGRVKELVFETRLGDEKEAKEMVFGVSRSVLEVYFGEGV
;
A
#
# COMPACT_ATOMS: atom_id res chain seq x y z
N MET A 1 -1.02 41.88 -50.01
CA MET A 1 -1.63 40.54 -50.01
C MET A 1 -1.93 40.17 -48.56
N PRO A 2 -3.19 39.82 -48.25
CA PRO A 2 -3.67 39.55 -46.90
C PRO A 2 -3.55 38.06 -46.55
N HIS A 3 -3.47 37.72 -45.26
CA HIS A 3 -4.12 36.52 -44.73
C HIS A 3 -4.68 36.84 -43.35
N ALA A 4 -5.98 36.62 -43.21
CA ALA A 4 -6.80 36.75 -42.01
C ALA A 4 -6.77 35.44 -41.18
N THR A 5 -7.70 35.33 -40.22
CA THR A 5 -8.14 34.15 -39.42
C THR A 5 -7.37 34.04 -38.07
N SER A 6 -7.94 34.04 -36.86
CA SER A 6 -9.31 33.83 -36.33
C SER A 6 -9.37 34.13 -34.79
N PRO A 7 -10.52 33.95 -34.07
CA PRO A 7 -10.95 34.70 -32.86
C PRO A 7 -10.40 34.19 -31.51
N PRO A 8 -10.74 34.81 -30.35
CA PRO A 8 -10.18 34.41 -29.05
C PRO A 8 -10.91 33.20 -28.47
N ASP A 9 -10.16 32.14 -28.17
CA ASP A 9 -10.72 30.93 -27.56
C ASP A 9 -10.97 31.15 -26.06
N THR A 10 -12.26 31.22 -25.75
CA THR A 10 -12.83 31.12 -24.41
C THR A 10 -12.78 29.65 -23.99
N ALA A 11 -12.03 29.36 -22.94
CA ALA A 11 -12.44 28.53 -21.80
C ALA A 11 -11.19 28.01 -21.08
N ALA A 12 -10.89 28.63 -19.94
CA ALA A 12 -10.19 27.95 -18.86
C ALA A 12 -11.12 26.83 -18.37
N ILE A 13 -10.89 25.61 -18.86
CA ILE A 13 -11.37 24.40 -18.19
C ILE A 13 -10.27 23.97 -17.21
N ASP A 14 -10.63 24.05 -15.94
CA ASP A 14 -9.88 23.56 -14.79
C ASP A 14 -9.84 22.02 -14.88
N ASP A 15 -8.78 21.48 -15.49
CA ASP A 15 -8.52 20.04 -15.60
C ASP A 15 -7.84 19.56 -14.31
N TRP A 16 -8.62 19.39 -13.25
CA TRP A 16 -8.19 18.81 -11.97
C TRP A 16 -8.17 17.25 -12.00
N GLU A 17 -8.51 16.61 -13.11
CA GLU A 17 -8.60 15.14 -13.21
C GLU A 17 -7.39 14.48 -13.91
N SER A 18 -6.21 15.08 -13.82
CA SER A 18 -4.97 14.51 -14.37
C SER A 18 -3.88 14.33 -13.31
N THR A 19 -4.18 13.68 -12.18
CA THR A 19 -3.11 13.04 -11.40
C THR A 19 -2.73 11.74 -12.11
N PRO A 20 -1.51 11.59 -12.65
CA PRO A 20 -1.10 10.33 -13.25
C PRO A 20 -1.17 9.24 -12.17
N SER A 21 -1.90 8.16 -12.45
CA SER A 21 -1.79 6.94 -11.66
C SER A 21 -0.29 6.57 -11.61
N PRO A 22 0.27 6.23 -10.44
CA PRO A 22 1.67 5.83 -10.37
C PRO A 22 1.89 4.65 -11.34
N ASP A 23 2.89 4.72 -12.23
CA ASP A 23 3.19 3.59 -13.13
C ASP A 23 3.32 2.31 -12.30
N PRO A 24 2.77 1.19 -12.79
CA PRO A 24 2.88 -0.08 -12.10
C PRO A 24 4.36 -0.36 -11.80
N PRO A 25 4.71 -0.75 -10.57
CA PRO A 25 6.11 -0.94 -10.20
C PRO A 25 6.69 -2.05 -11.07
N ASN A 26 7.63 -1.70 -11.97
CA ASN A 26 8.32 -2.66 -12.86
C ASN A 26 9.27 -3.62 -12.08
N ARG A 27 9.31 -3.49 -10.75
CA ARG A 27 10.05 -4.36 -9.85
C ARG A 27 9.44 -4.32 -8.45
N ARG A 28 9.47 -5.46 -7.75
CA ARG A 28 9.16 -5.57 -6.32
C ARG A 28 9.95 -4.56 -5.48
N THR A 29 9.24 -3.90 -4.57
CA THR A 29 9.80 -3.02 -3.54
C THR A 29 10.50 -3.87 -2.48
N MET A 30 11.70 -3.47 -2.08
CA MET A 30 12.57 -4.20 -1.16
C MET A 30 12.93 -3.33 0.05
N ALA A 31 13.26 -3.97 1.18
CA ALA A 31 13.70 -3.26 2.39
C ALA A 31 14.85 -2.26 2.11
N SER A 32 15.78 -2.60 1.23
CA SER A 32 16.93 -1.76 0.87
C SER A 32 16.57 -0.51 0.04
N ASP A 33 15.33 -0.36 -0.43
CA ASP A 33 14.90 0.83 -1.18
C ASP A 33 14.76 2.07 -0.28
N ARG A 34 14.75 1.91 1.06
CA ARG A 34 14.67 3.01 2.01
C ARG A 34 15.23 2.63 3.38
N GLU A 35 15.74 3.60 4.13
CA GLU A 35 16.07 3.38 5.55
C GLU A 35 14.79 3.18 6.37
N THR A 36 14.73 2.07 7.09
CA THR A 36 13.57 1.68 7.92
C THR A 36 13.96 1.46 9.38
N GLN A 37 13.01 1.72 10.26
CA GLN A 37 13.09 1.46 11.70
C GLN A 37 11.97 0.50 12.09
N GLU A 38 12.30 -0.49 12.91
CA GLU A 38 11.33 -1.46 13.44
C GLU A 38 10.33 -0.82 14.44
N PHE A 39 9.34 -1.62 14.86
CA PHE A 39 8.39 -1.24 15.90
C PHE A 39 9.08 -0.85 17.21
N ILE A 40 8.46 0.05 17.98
CA ILE A 40 8.87 0.38 19.35
C ILE A 40 8.02 -0.41 20.34
N SER A 41 6.70 -0.45 20.16
CA SER A 41 5.75 -1.17 21.01
C SER A 41 4.67 -1.84 20.16
N PRO A 42 4.97 -3.03 19.58
CA PRO A 42 4.03 -3.74 18.72
C PRO A 42 2.88 -4.38 19.52
N VAL A 43 1.67 -4.31 18.95
CA VAL A 43 0.47 -5.00 19.44
C VAL A 43 -0.03 -5.93 18.34
N PRO A 44 -0.02 -7.26 18.57
CA PRO A 44 -0.64 -8.20 17.65
C PRO A 44 -2.15 -8.25 17.84
N CYS A 45 -2.91 -8.36 16.75
CA CYS A 45 -4.33 -8.68 16.75
C CYS A 45 -4.66 -9.70 15.66
N THR A 46 -5.62 -10.56 15.94
CA THR A 46 -6.06 -11.56 14.97
C THR A 46 -6.90 -10.92 13.88
N TRP A 47 -6.67 -11.33 12.63
CA TRP A 47 -7.47 -10.85 11.52
C TRP A 47 -7.57 -11.92 10.45
N ASP A 48 -8.74 -12.57 10.38
CA ASP A 48 -8.99 -13.67 9.46
C ASP A 48 -9.69 -13.16 8.20
N VAL A 49 -8.92 -12.89 7.14
CA VAL A 49 -9.46 -12.40 5.86
C VAL A 49 -8.93 -13.23 4.71
N PRO A 50 -9.81 -13.88 3.91
CA PRO A 50 -9.37 -14.62 2.74
C PRO A 50 -8.81 -13.67 1.66
N LEU A 51 -7.70 -14.09 1.05
CA LEU A 51 -7.02 -13.37 -0.02
C LEU A 51 -6.87 -14.28 -1.23
N SER A 52 -7.21 -13.74 -2.40
CA SER A 52 -6.91 -14.42 -3.66
C SER A 52 -5.43 -14.28 -3.99
N LYS A 53 -4.91 -15.22 -4.78
CA LYS A 53 -3.53 -15.18 -5.30
C LYS A 53 -3.16 -13.82 -5.90
N GLU A 54 -4.05 -13.20 -6.69
CA GLU A 54 -3.81 -11.89 -7.30
C GLU A 54 -3.55 -10.79 -6.25
N LYS A 55 -4.33 -10.78 -5.17
CA LYS A 55 -4.15 -9.81 -4.08
C LYS A 55 -2.82 -10.03 -3.36
N ILE A 56 -2.43 -11.29 -3.16
CA ILE A 56 -1.17 -11.64 -2.52
C ILE A 56 0.01 -11.19 -3.39
N GLU A 57 -0.05 -11.39 -4.71
CA GLU A 57 1.00 -10.90 -5.62
C GLU A 57 1.11 -9.37 -5.59
N LYS A 58 -0.01 -8.64 -5.55
CA LYS A 58 -0.01 -7.17 -5.36
C LYS A 58 0.61 -6.75 -4.03
N LEU A 59 0.27 -7.43 -2.94
CA LEU A 59 0.90 -7.21 -1.63
C LEU A 59 2.41 -7.46 -1.67
N LYS A 60 2.85 -8.50 -2.39
CA LYS A 60 4.28 -8.83 -2.56
C LYS A 60 5.04 -7.78 -3.35
N LEU A 61 4.42 -7.16 -4.36
CA LEU A 61 5.04 -6.08 -5.14
C LEU A 61 5.33 -4.85 -4.27
N GLY A 62 4.46 -4.55 -3.31
CA GLY A 62 4.58 -3.41 -2.41
C GLY A 62 4.42 -2.07 -3.13
N CYS A 63 4.81 -0.99 -2.44
CA CYS A 63 4.73 0.37 -2.97
C CYS A 63 6.00 1.14 -2.58
N ARG A 64 6.68 1.66 -3.59
CA ARG A 64 7.79 2.60 -3.41
C ARG A 64 7.28 4.02 -3.63
N PRO A 65 7.33 4.89 -2.60
CA PRO A 65 6.91 6.28 -2.72
C PRO A 65 7.85 7.02 -3.69
N ARG A 66 7.27 7.80 -4.61
CA ARG A 66 8.00 8.62 -5.59
C ARG A 66 8.30 10.00 -5.02
N ASP A 67 7.34 10.59 -4.32
CA ASP A 67 7.44 11.93 -3.75
C ASP A 67 6.87 12.02 -2.31
N MET A 68 6.93 13.21 -1.71
CA MET A 68 6.50 13.44 -0.31
C MET A 68 5.00 13.23 -0.08
N ASP A 69 4.18 13.30 -1.12
CA ASP A 69 2.76 12.96 -1.05
C ASP A 69 2.51 11.45 -0.92
N ASP A 70 3.49 10.63 -1.33
CA ASP A 70 3.45 9.19 -1.13
C ASP A 70 3.89 8.87 0.30
N LYS A 71 2.91 8.95 1.19
CA LYS A 71 3.07 8.82 2.65
C LYS A 71 3.54 7.45 3.13
N TRP A 72 3.49 6.43 2.26
CA TRP A 72 3.69 5.04 2.62
C TRP A 72 4.82 4.41 1.82
N PHE A 73 5.66 3.66 2.52
CA PHE A 73 6.61 2.73 1.95
C PHE A 73 6.18 1.33 2.38
N VAL A 74 5.90 0.47 1.40
CA VAL A 74 5.38 -0.87 1.65
C VAL A 74 6.24 -1.90 0.92
N PHE A 75 6.68 -2.93 1.61
CA PHE A 75 7.33 -4.08 0.98
C PHE A 75 6.93 -5.37 1.69
N ALA A 76 7.09 -6.49 1.01
CA ALA A 76 6.86 -7.80 1.59
C ALA A 76 8.17 -8.58 1.80
N SER A 77 8.26 -9.33 2.89
CA SER A 77 9.25 -10.39 3.10
C SER A 77 8.55 -11.75 3.09
N GLU A 78 9.26 -12.77 2.60
CA GLU A 78 8.75 -14.15 2.52
C GLU A 78 9.54 -15.03 3.47
N GLU A 79 8.83 -15.81 4.26
CA GLU A 79 9.39 -16.82 5.14
C GLU A 79 9.39 -18.20 4.47
N TRP A 80 10.28 -19.09 4.92
CA TRP A 80 10.46 -20.42 4.36
C TRP A 80 9.23 -21.33 4.47
N ASN A 81 8.30 -21.00 5.36
CA ASN A 81 7.09 -21.77 5.67
C ASN A 81 5.85 -21.34 4.87
N GLY A 82 6.01 -20.49 3.83
CA GLY A 82 4.89 -19.97 3.06
C GLY A 82 4.18 -18.77 3.69
N THR A 83 4.73 -18.19 4.75
CA THR A 83 4.23 -16.93 5.34
C THR A 83 4.82 -15.74 4.60
N VAL A 84 3.96 -14.78 4.26
CA VAL A 84 4.35 -13.47 3.70
C VAL A 84 4.08 -12.42 4.77
N ARG A 85 5.10 -11.63 5.12
CA ARG A 85 4.91 -10.43 5.95
C ARG A 85 4.93 -9.19 5.07
N VAL A 86 3.89 -8.38 5.16
CA VAL A 86 3.79 -7.11 4.45
C VAL A 86 3.99 -5.98 5.45
N HIS A 87 5.01 -5.17 5.23
CA HIS A 87 5.46 -4.17 6.18
C HIS A 87 5.09 -2.77 5.68
N TYR A 88 4.45 -1.97 6.53
CA TYR A 88 3.97 -0.63 6.21
C TYR A 88 4.75 0.40 7.03
N PHE A 89 5.44 1.31 6.33
CA PHE A 89 6.24 2.35 6.94
C PHE A 89 5.76 3.74 6.51
N ARG A 90 5.91 4.73 7.39
CA ARG A 90 5.83 6.13 6.95
C ARG A 90 7.06 6.46 6.12
N SER A 91 6.86 6.89 4.88
CA SER A 91 7.93 7.19 3.95
C SER A 91 8.92 8.21 4.57
N TRP A 92 8.45 9.36 5.04
CA TRP A 92 9.32 10.44 5.51
C TRP A 92 10.07 10.19 6.83
N THR A 93 9.67 9.20 7.64
CA THR A 93 10.40 8.87 8.90
C THR A 93 11.08 7.50 8.88
N GLY A 94 10.71 6.62 7.94
CA GLY A 94 11.13 5.23 7.93
C GLY A 94 10.55 4.40 9.07
N LYS A 95 9.63 4.92 9.91
CA LYS A 95 9.08 4.18 11.05
C LYS A 95 8.05 3.14 10.60
N LYS A 96 8.19 1.91 11.08
CA LYS A 96 7.20 0.84 10.90
C LYS A 96 5.94 1.18 11.67
N CYS A 97 4.82 1.06 10.99
CA CYS A 97 3.50 1.38 11.52
C CYS A 97 2.63 0.15 11.67
N TYR A 98 2.67 -0.71 10.64
CA TYR A 98 1.85 -1.90 10.57
C TYR A 98 2.62 -3.04 9.91
N GLU A 99 2.26 -4.28 10.26
CA GLU A 99 2.74 -5.50 9.62
C GLU A 99 1.57 -6.47 9.47
N LEU A 100 1.28 -6.87 8.24
CA LEU A 100 0.31 -7.91 7.93
C LEU A 100 1.02 -9.26 7.80
N VAL A 101 0.52 -10.27 8.49
CA VAL A 101 0.97 -11.66 8.36
C VAL A 101 -0.04 -12.41 7.51
N VAL A 102 0.41 -12.88 6.35
CA VAL A 102 -0.40 -13.61 5.38
C VAL A 102 0.12 -15.03 5.25
N GLU A 103 -0.76 -16.00 5.43
CA GLU A 103 -0.49 -17.41 5.18
C GLU A 103 -0.90 -17.74 3.74
N VAL A 104 0.04 -18.26 2.94
CA VAL A 104 -0.19 -18.62 1.54
C VAL A 104 -0.27 -20.14 1.41
N GLY A 105 -1.35 -20.64 0.85
CA GLY A 105 -1.53 -22.06 0.56
C GLY A 105 -0.84 -22.49 -0.74
N ASP A 106 -0.79 -23.79 -0.98
CA ASP A 106 -0.10 -24.38 -2.14
C ASP A 106 -0.66 -23.91 -3.50
N ASP A 107 -1.96 -23.63 -3.58
CA ASP A 107 -2.63 -23.10 -4.78
C ASP A 107 -2.32 -21.60 -5.04
N GLY A 108 -1.69 -20.92 -4.08
CA GLY A 108 -1.32 -19.52 -4.11
C GLY A 108 -2.38 -18.56 -3.55
N ASP A 109 -3.59 -19.04 -3.29
CA ASP A 109 -4.56 -18.34 -2.45
C ASP A 109 -4.14 -18.42 -0.97
N GLY A 110 -4.69 -17.54 -0.13
CA GLY A 110 -4.26 -17.46 1.25
C GLY A 110 -5.21 -16.67 2.14
N ARG A 111 -4.70 -16.25 3.29
CA ARG A 111 -5.45 -15.40 4.22
C ARG A 111 -4.53 -14.53 5.05
N VAL A 112 -5.05 -13.36 5.43
CA VAL A 112 -4.52 -12.64 6.58
C VAL A 112 -4.77 -13.51 7.82
N LYS A 113 -3.78 -13.57 8.70
CA LYS A 113 -3.85 -14.28 9.99
C LYS A 113 -3.74 -13.30 11.15
N GLU A 114 -2.88 -12.31 11.00
CA GLU A 114 -2.54 -11.37 12.05
C GLU A 114 -2.21 -10.00 11.45
N LEU A 115 -2.58 -8.96 12.19
CA LEU A 115 -2.09 -7.60 12.01
C LEU A 115 -1.32 -7.21 13.27
N VAL A 116 -0.10 -6.75 13.09
CA VAL A 116 0.71 -6.17 14.16
C VAL A 116 0.81 -4.67 13.92
N PHE A 117 0.53 -3.86 14.94
CA PHE A 117 0.56 -2.40 14.81
C PHE A 117 1.29 -1.74 15.98
N GLU A 118 1.83 -0.54 15.75
CA GLU A 118 2.44 0.25 16.81
C GLU A 118 1.36 0.82 17.74
N THR A 119 1.47 0.56 19.05
CA THR A 119 0.46 0.93 20.07
C THR A 119 0.09 2.41 20.00
N ARG A 120 1.05 3.28 19.65
CA ARG A 120 0.87 4.74 19.62
C ARG A 120 0.03 5.23 18.43
N LEU A 121 -0.32 4.36 17.49
CA LEU A 121 -1.07 4.71 16.28
C LEU A 121 -2.57 4.56 16.41
N GLY A 122 -3.06 3.91 17.47
CA GLY A 122 -4.49 3.70 17.69
C GLY A 122 -4.80 2.34 18.30
N ASP A 123 -6.08 1.98 18.28
CA ASP A 123 -6.56 0.64 18.64
C ASP A 123 -6.66 -0.31 17.43
N GLU A 124 -7.09 -1.55 17.68
CA GLU A 124 -7.21 -2.60 16.65
C GLU A 124 -8.09 -2.18 15.46
N LYS A 125 -9.20 -1.50 15.73
CA LYS A 125 -10.14 -1.08 14.68
C LYS A 125 -9.49 -0.02 13.79
N GLU A 126 -8.90 1.00 14.41
CA GLU A 126 -8.18 2.06 13.69
C GLU A 126 -7.02 1.48 12.87
N ALA A 127 -6.31 0.48 13.40
CA ALA A 127 -5.23 -0.20 12.67
C ALA A 127 -5.74 -0.95 11.43
N LYS A 128 -6.84 -1.70 11.56
CA LYS A 128 -7.47 -2.43 10.44
C LYS A 128 -7.99 -1.47 9.35
N GLU A 129 -8.68 -0.41 9.75
CA GLU A 129 -9.16 0.64 8.83
C GLU A 129 -8.01 1.32 8.09
N MET A 130 -6.92 1.62 8.79
CA MET A 130 -5.73 2.22 8.19
C MET A 130 -5.06 1.29 7.18
N VAL A 131 -4.81 0.03 7.56
CA VAL A 131 -4.20 -0.95 6.65
C VAL A 131 -5.08 -1.22 5.44
N PHE A 132 -6.40 -1.28 5.63
CA PHE A 132 -7.36 -1.38 4.53
C PHE A 132 -7.24 -0.17 3.58
N GLY A 133 -7.30 1.04 4.12
CA GLY A 133 -7.23 2.27 3.33
C GLY A 133 -5.92 2.40 2.56
N VAL A 134 -4.79 2.06 3.18
CA VAL A 134 -3.48 2.09 2.54
C VAL A 134 -3.40 1.03 1.45
N SER A 135 -3.76 -0.22 1.73
CA SER A 135 -3.68 -1.30 0.75
C SER A 135 -4.57 -1.04 -0.46
N ARG A 136 -5.74 -0.45 -0.25
CA ARG A 136 -6.62 -0.01 -1.34
C ARG A 136 -5.97 1.10 -2.17
N SER A 137 -5.45 2.13 -1.49
CA SER A 137 -4.95 3.34 -2.15
C SER A 137 -3.65 3.10 -2.91
N VAL A 138 -2.70 2.38 -2.33
CA VAL A 138 -1.33 2.28 -2.87
C VAL A 138 -0.99 0.91 -3.48
N LEU A 139 -1.80 -0.13 -3.21
CA LEU A 139 -1.58 -1.48 -3.75
C LEU A 139 -2.76 -1.98 -4.59
N GLU A 140 -3.87 -1.23 -4.66
CA GLU A 140 -5.11 -1.64 -5.31
C GLU A 140 -5.65 -2.98 -4.77
N VAL A 141 -5.42 -3.24 -3.48
CA VAL A 141 -5.87 -4.45 -2.77
C VAL A 141 -7.08 -4.13 -1.90
N TYR A 142 -8.15 -4.89 -2.11
CA TYR A 142 -9.40 -4.78 -1.37
C TYR A 142 -9.57 -6.01 -0.48
N PHE A 143 -9.67 -5.80 0.82
CA PHE A 143 -10.08 -6.86 1.74
C PHE A 143 -11.61 -7.02 1.70
N GLY A 144 -12.13 -8.21 2.00
CA GLY A 144 -13.57 -8.47 2.01
C GLY A 144 -14.33 -7.66 3.07
N GLU A 145 -15.66 -7.77 3.11
CA GLU A 145 -16.47 -7.12 4.15
C GLU A 145 -16.04 -7.58 5.56
N GLY A 146 -15.81 -6.63 6.48
CA GLY A 146 -15.43 -6.91 7.88
C GLY A 146 -14.21 -6.15 8.42
N VAL A 147 -14.02 -4.89 8.01
CA VAL A 147 -13.00 -3.97 8.57
C VAL A 147 -13.60 -3.20 9.75
#